data_AF-A0A6S6SX67-F1
#
_entry.id   AF-A0A6S6SX67-F1
#
_cell.length_a   1.000
_cell.length_b   1.000
_cell.length_c   1.000
_cell.angle_alpha   90.00
_cell.angle_beta   90.00
_cell.angle_gamma   90.00
#
_symmetry.space_group_name_H-M   'P 1'
#
loop_
_entity.id
_entity.type
_entity.pdbx_description
1 polymer ?
#
loop_
_entity_poly.entity_id
_entity_poly.type
_entity_poly.pdbx_seq_one_letter_code
_entity_poly.pdbx_strand_id
1 'polypeptide(L)'
;MTPRRWVAHANPAMSTLISSVIGEQWVRDLAELEKLKPYAAADQAAFQAEWQGVKQANKQRLAGLIKKECGVVVNTQAMFDVQVKRIHEYKRQLLNVLHVIHLYSAIKQGSAEHVADRVVIIGGKAAPGYYMAKSIIKLINNVAEVVNNDPEIGDRLKLVFFPNYRVSSMEVIAAAADLSEQISTAGKEASGTGNMKFMMNGALTVGTYDGANIEILEAVGEDNFFLFGLKAEEVAELHGHYQPEKYVENDSDLQQVVQLLSSGHFNACEPGIFDDILNAMFNPDDPWMTFADFRAYVEAQEQVSQLWQDQQSWTRKSILNTASSGFFSTDRTMAEYNRDIWKLV
;
A
#
# COMPACT_ATOMS: atom_id res chain seq x y z
N MET A 1 17.51 -3.21 1.70
CA MET A 1 17.18 -2.91 3.10
C MET A 1 17.88 -3.86 4.05
N THR A 2 18.23 -3.43 5.26
CA THR A 2 18.89 -4.32 6.25
C THR A 2 17.87 -5.25 6.92
N PRO A 3 18.02 -6.58 6.82
CA PRO A 3 17.05 -7.52 7.40
C PRO A 3 17.07 -7.53 8.93
N ARG A 4 18.20 -7.10 9.53
CA ARG A 4 18.38 -7.01 10.99
C ARG A 4 17.32 -6.10 11.61
N ARG A 5 17.11 -4.92 11.04
CA ARG A 5 16.14 -3.96 11.57
C ARG A 5 14.72 -4.28 11.11
N TRP A 6 14.55 -4.53 9.82
CA TRP A 6 13.24 -4.54 9.19
C TRP A 6 12.50 -5.88 9.27
N VAL A 7 13.17 -6.95 9.70
CA VAL A 7 12.55 -8.26 9.98
C VAL A 7 12.95 -8.74 11.38
N ALA A 8 14.24 -8.99 11.62
CA ALA A 8 14.72 -9.61 12.86
C ALA A 8 14.32 -8.83 14.12
N HIS A 9 14.46 -7.50 14.09
CA HIS A 9 14.08 -6.63 15.20
C HIS A 9 12.60 -6.22 15.18
N ALA A 10 12.09 -5.79 14.01
CA ALA A 10 10.72 -5.27 13.89
C ALA A 10 9.63 -6.35 14.03
N ASN A 11 9.95 -7.59 13.69
CA ASN A 11 9.01 -8.70 13.63
C ASN A 11 9.61 -9.97 14.28
N PRO A 12 9.84 -9.95 15.61
CA PRO A 12 10.55 -11.03 16.31
C PRO A 12 9.80 -12.35 16.23
N ALA A 13 8.47 -12.34 16.29
CA ALA A 13 7.65 -13.55 16.16
C ALA A 13 7.80 -14.20 14.78
N MET A 14 7.78 -13.41 13.70
CA MET A 14 8.04 -13.94 12.36
C MET A 14 9.48 -14.43 12.22
N SER A 15 10.42 -13.75 12.86
CA SER A 15 11.83 -14.13 12.84
C SER A 15 12.06 -15.47 13.53
N THR A 16 11.40 -15.71 14.67
CA THR A 16 11.41 -17.03 15.33
C THR A 16 10.79 -18.10 14.45
N LEU A 17 9.64 -17.81 13.82
CA LEU A 17 8.98 -18.76 12.91
C LEU A 17 9.89 -19.15 11.73
N ILE A 18 10.45 -18.16 11.03
CA ILE A 18 11.39 -18.40 9.92
C ILE A 18 12.61 -19.19 10.41
N SER A 19 13.22 -18.78 11.52
CA SER A 19 14.41 -19.46 12.03
C SER A 19 14.15 -20.90 12.49
N SER A 20 12.91 -21.23 12.87
CA SER A 20 12.55 -22.60 13.26
C SER A 20 12.63 -23.61 12.10
N VAL A 21 12.47 -23.13 10.86
CA VAL A 21 12.41 -23.97 9.66
C VAL A 21 13.64 -23.88 8.76
N ILE A 22 14.37 -22.76 8.79
CA ILE A 22 15.54 -22.55 7.94
C ILE A 22 16.81 -22.13 8.70
N GLY A 23 16.76 -22.07 10.04
CA GLY A 23 17.88 -21.61 10.89
C GLY A 23 18.05 -20.09 10.89
N GLU A 24 19.06 -19.56 11.58
CA GLU A 24 19.23 -18.10 11.78
C GLU A 24 20.13 -17.41 10.73
N GLN A 25 20.70 -18.18 9.80
CA GLN A 25 21.68 -17.65 8.84
C GLN A 25 21.09 -16.55 7.93
N TRP A 26 19.77 -16.59 7.68
CA TRP A 26 19.06 -15.59 6.86
C TRP A 26 19.18 -14.15 7.39
N VAL A 27 19.44 -13.97 8.69
CA VAL A 27 19.64 -12.63 9.27
C VAL A 27 20.91 -11.99 8.72
N ARG A 28 21.93 -12.78 8.40
CA ARG A 28 23.22 -12.34 7.83
C ARG A 28 23.27 -12.45 6.31
N ASP A 29 22.57 -13.43 5.75
CA ASP A 29 22.47 -13.65 4.32
C ASP A 29 21.01 -13.81 3.88
N LEU A 30 20.40 -12.73 3.43
CA LEU A 30 18.96 -12.71 3.14
C LEU A 30 18.56 -13.63 1.97
N ALA A 31 19.51 -14.05 1.12
CA ALA A 31 19.23 -15.01 0.05
C ALA A 31 18.73 -16.36 0.60
N GLU A 32 19.09 -16.70 1.83
CA GLU A 32 18.63 -17.92 2.51
C GLU A 32 17.11 -17.97 2.72
N LEU A 33 16.40 -16.83 2.65
CA LEU A 33 14.93 -16.81 2.69
C LEU A 33 14.30 -17.60 1.55
N GLU A 34 15.00 -17.84 0.43
CA GLU A 34 14.51 -18.69 -0.65
C GLU A 34 14.14 -20.11 -0.16
N LYS A 35 14.79 -20.59 0.90
CA LYS A 35 14.47 -21.88 1.54
C LYS A 35 13.08 -21.92 2.17
N LEU A 36 12.38 -20.78 2.28
CA LEU A 36 10.98 -20.72 2.69
C LEU A 36 9.99 -21.11 1.58
N LYS A 37 10.37 -21.08 0.30
CA LYS A 37 9.45 -21.36 -0.82
C LYS A 37 8.69 -22.70 -0.67
N PRO A 38 9.31 -23.81 -0.25
CA PRO A 38 8.59 -25.07 -0.03
C PRO A 38 7.47 -24.98 1.01
N TYR A 39 7.58 -24.09 1.99
CA TYR A 39 6.58 -23.90 3.05
C TYR A 39 5.31 -23.17 2.58
N ALA A 40 5.30 -22.66 1.34
CA ALA A 40 4.09 -22.16 0.67
C ALA A 40 3.31 -23.27 -0.07
N ALA A 41 3.75 -24.53 -0.04
CA ALA A 41 3.04 -25.64 -0.66
C ALA A 41 1.75 -26.00 0.09
N ALA A 42 0.76 -26.59 -0.60
CA ALA A 42 -0.57 -26.83 -0.04
C ALA A 42 -0.59 -27.81 1.16
N ASP A 43 0.42 -28.67 1.27
CA ASP A 43 0.59 -29.65 2.35
C ASP A 43 1.23 -29.06 3.62
N GLN A 44 1.68 -27.81 3.58
CA GLN A 44 2.35 -27.12 4.69
C GLN A 44 1.38 -26.31 5.56
N ALA A 45 0.20 -26.88 5.82
CA ALA A 45 -0.90 -26.21 6.50
C ALA A 45 -0.55 -25.73 7.92
N ALA A 46 0.24 -26.50 8.68
CA ALA A 46 0.66 -26.11 10.02
C ALA A 46 1.52 -24.83 10.01
N PHE A 47 2.51 -24.76 9.12
CA PHE A 47 3.36 -23.58 8.98
C PHE A 47 2.55 -22.35 8.51
N GLN A 48 1.62 -22.54 7.58
CA GLN A 48 0.74 -21.47 7.09
C GLN A 48 -0.18 -20.93 8.20
N ALA A 49 -0.70 -21.79 9.06
CA ALA A 49 -1.49 -21.38 10.22
C ALA A 49 -0.66 -20.57 11.23
N GLU A 50 0.58 -20.99 11.50
CA GLU A 50 1.50 -20.21 12.35
C GLU A 50 1.85 -18.85 11.72
N TRP A 51 2.08 -18.80 10.41
CA TRP A 51 2.31 -17.58 9.65
C TRP A 51 1.16 -16.58 9.80
N GLN A 52 -0.08 -17.05 9.62
CA GLN A 52 -1.30 -16.26 9.84
C GLN A 52 -1.41 -15.78 11.29
N GLY A 53 -1.14 -16.66 12.26
CA GLY A 53 -1.17 -16.31 13.68
C GLY A 53 -0.19 -15.18 14.03
N VAL A 54 1.03 -15.24 13.48
CA VAL A 54 2.03 -14.16 13.63
C VAL A 54 1.55 -12.86 12.98
N LYS A 55 1.03 -12.91 11.74
CA LYS A 55 0.47 -11.73 11.07
C LYS A 55 -0.66 -11.11 11.89
N GLN A 56 -1.56 -11.92 12.43
CA GLN A 56 -2.67 -11.47 13.26
C GLN A 56 -2.21 -10.79 14.55
N ALA A 57 -1.21 -11.36 15.24
CA ALA A 57 -0.61 -10.74 16.42
C ALA A 57 0.05 -9.38 16.09
N ASN A 58 0.70 -9.26 14.92
CA ASN A 58 1.24 -8.00 14.46
C ASN A 58 0.13 -6.97 14.17
N LYS A 59 -0.99 -7.38 13.57
CA LYS A 59 -2.17 -6.53 13.35
C LYS A 59 -2.78 -6.03 14.66
N GLN A 60 -2.86 -6.89 15.68
CA GLN A 60 -3.29 -6.49 17.03
C GLN A 60 -2.36 -5.43 17.64
N ARG A 61 -1.03 -5.59 17.49
CA ARG A 61 -0.04 -4.61 17.93
C ARG A 61 -0.23 -3.27 17.24
N LEU A 62 -0.43 -3.27 15.92
CA LEU A 62 -0.68 -2.03 15.17
C LEU A 62 -2.04 -1.41 15.54
N ALA A 63 -3.10 -2.20 15.71
CA ALA A 63 -4.41 -1.70 16.15
C ALA A 63 -4.33 -0.99 17.51
N GLY A 64 -3.56 -1.54 18.47
CA GLY A 64 -3.28 -0.87 19.74
C GLY A 64 -2.55 0.47 19.57
N LEU A 65 -1.59 0.53 18.64
CA LEU A 65 -0.88 1.77 18.33
C LEU A 65 -1.78 2.80 17.63
N ILE A 66 -2.61 2.37 16.68
CA ILE A 66 -3.61 3.23 16.02
C ILE A 66 -4.58 3.80 17.04
N LYS A 67 -5.13 2.97 17.94
CA LYS A 67 -6.03 3.43 19.00
C LYS A 67 -5.36 4.48 19.89
N LYS A 68 -4.09 4.26 20.24
CA LYS A 68 -3.31 5.18 21.09
C LYS A 68 -3.02 6.52 20.40
N GLU A 69 -2.55 6.49 19.15
CA GLU A 69 -2.02 7.68 18.47
C GLU A 69 -3.09 8.43 17.66
N CYS A 70 -4.14 7.73 17.21
CA CYS A 70 -5.18 8.25 16.32
C CYS A 70 -6.58 8.26 16.97
N GLY A 71 -6.78 7.56 18.09
CA GLY A 71 -8.10 7.42 18.73
C GLY A 71 -9.09 6.51 18.00
N VAL A 72 -8.69 5.92 16.87
CA VAL A 72 -9.54 5.05 16.04
C VAL A 72 -9.45 3.60 16.52
N VAL A 73 -10.59 2.95 16.71
CA VAL A 73 -10.65 1.50 16.93
C VAL A 73 -10.85 0.82 15.58
N VAL A 74 -10.02 -0.18 15.29
CA VAL A 74 -10.00 -0.87 13.98
C VAL A 74 -10.19 -2.38 14.16
N ASN A 75 -10.93 -2.99 13.23
CA ASN A 75 -11.12 -4.43 13.17
C ASN A 75 -9.82 -5.10 12.68
N THR A 76 -9.24 -6.00 13.49
CA THR A 76 -8.00 -6.71 13.12
C THR A 76 -8.23 -7.88 12.17
N GLN A 77 -9.48 -8.27 11.90
CA GLN A 77 -9.80 -9.28 10.87
C GLN A 77 -9.87 -8.67 9.47
N ALA A 78 -10.15 -7.37 9.37
CA ALA A 78 -10.12 -6.63 8.12
C ALA A 78 -8.71 -6.56 7.53
N MET A 79 -8.58 -6.46 6.22
CA MET A 79 -7.30 -6.30 5.54
C MET A 79 -6.64 -4.97 5.93
N PHE A 80 -5.38 -5.01 6.35
CA PHE A 80 -4.60 -3.80 6.61
C PHE A 80 -3.93 -3.34 5.32
N ASP A 81 -4.53 -2.35 4.69
CA ASP A 81 -4.07 -1.71 3.45
C ASP A 81 -3.23 -0.47 3.80
N VAL A 82 -1.96 -0.46 3.38
CA VAL A 82 -0.98 0.49 3.90
C VAL A 82 -0.26 1.27 2.82
N GLN A 83 -0.38 2.60 2.90
CA GLN A 83 0.39 3.57 2.13
C GLN A 83 1.17 4.53 3.03
N VAL A 84 2.38 4.12 3.44
CA VAL A 84 3.25 4.97 4.27
C VAL A 84 4.52 5.42 3.55
N LYS A 85 4.56 6.69 3.19
CA LYS A 85 5.67 7.34 2.47
C LYS A 85 5.56 8.85 2.61
N ARG A 86 6.53 9.61 2.08
CA ARG A 86 6.42 11.08 2.02
C ARG A 86 5.10 11.44 1.31
N ILE A 87 4.40 12.48 1.78
CA ILE A 87 3.22 12.98 1.06
C ILE A 87 3.71 13.84 -0.09
N HIS A 88 3.38 13.43 -1.31
CA HIS A 88 3.78 14.08 -2.55
C HIS A 88 2.79 13.68 -3.64
N GLU A 89 2.44 14.60 -4.54
CA GLU A 89 1.45 14.32 -5.59
C GLU A 89 1.80 13.08 -6.45
N TYR A 90 3.05 12.93 -6.93
CA TYR A 90 3.46 11.74 -7.70
C TYR A 90 3.37 10.41 -6.93
N LYS A 91 3.33 10.44 -5.59
CA LYS A 91 3.16 9.22 -4.77
C LYS A 91 1.69 8.82 -4.63
N ARG A 92 0.79 9.67 -5.13
CA ARG A 92 -0.63 9.45 -5.35
C ARG A 92 -1.38 8.92 -4.13
N GLN A 93 -1.12 9.51 -2.95
CA GLN A 93 -2.06 9.38 -1.83
C GLN A 93 -3.45 9.92 -2.20
N LEU A 94 -3.51 10.85 -3.17
CA LEU A 94 -4.75 11.30 -3.77
C LEU A 94 -5.50 10.15 -4.44
N LEU A 95 -4.85 9.35 -5.31
CA LEU A 95 -5.49 8.19 -5.96
C LEU A 95 -6.03 7.18 -4.93
N ASN A 96 -5.26 6.90 -3.86
CA ASN A 96 -5.72 6.03 -2.79
C ASN A 96 -6.98 6.58 -2.09
N VAL A 97 -7.00 7.87 -1.72
CA VAL A 97 -8.20 8.44 -1.07
C VAL A 97 -9.41 8.49 -2.02
N LEU A 98 -9.22 8.66 -3.33
CA LEU A 98 -10.31 8.52 -4.31
C LEU A 98 -10.91 7.11 -4.29
N HIS A 99 -10.07 6.08 -4.21
CA HIS A 99 -10.53 4.70 -4.06
C HIS A 99 -11.28 4.49 -2.73
N VAL A 100 -10.83 5.08 -1.62
CA VAL A 100 -11.58 5.03 -0.35
C VAL A 100 -12.99 5.64 -0.50
N ILE A 101 -13.11 6.76 -1.21
CA ILE A 101 -14.41 7.40 -1.47
C ILE A 101 -15.28 6.50 -2.35
N HIS A 102 -14.69 5.84 -3.36
CA HIS A 102 -15.39 4.84 -4.17
C HIS A 102 -15.92 3.69 -3.32
N LEU A 103 -15.09 3.09 -2.46
CA LEU A 103 -15.50 2.01 -1.56
C LEU A 103 -16.62 2.47 -0.60
N TYR A 104 -16.49 3.66 -0.02
CA TYR A 104 -17.52 4.27 0.81
C TYR A 104 -18.86 4.36 0.07
N SER A 105 -18.83 4.87 -1.16
CA SER A 105 -20.04 4.98 -2.00
C SER A 105 -20.63 3.61 -2.34
N ALA A 106 -19.80 2.64 -2.74
CA ALA A 106 -20.25 1.29 -3.08
C ALA A 106 -20.89 0.56 -1.88
N ILE A 107 -20.34 0.73 -0.68
CA ILE A 107 -20.92 0.18 0.56
C ILE A 107 -22.30 0.80 0.83
N LYS A 108 -22.43 2.12 0.72
CA LYS A 108 -23.70 2.84 0.94
C LYS A 108 -24.79 2.46 -0.07
N GLN A 109 -24.39 2.15 -1.29
CA GLN A 109 -25.31 1.74 -2.35
C GLN A 109 -25.64 0.24 -2.32
N GLY A 110 -24.96 -0.54 -1.48
CA GLY A 110 -25.14 -1.99 -1.41
C GLY A 110 -24.50 -2.77 -2.57
N SER A 111 -23.65 -2.13 -3.39
CA SER A 111 -22.95 -2.79 -4.51
C SER A 111 -21.62 -3.43 -4.09
N ALA A 112 -21.22 -3.31 -2.83
CA ALA A 112 -19.94 -3.79 -2.30
C ALA A 112 -19.99 -5.24 -1.76
N GLU A 113 -20.73 -6.16 -2.39
CA GLU A 113 -20.90 -7.55 -1.87
C GLU A 113 -19.57 -8.33 -1.82
N HIS A 114 -18.64 -8.07 -2.73
CA HIS A 114 -17.36 -8.78 -2.82
C HIS A 114 -16.15 -7.97 -2.31
N VAL A 115 -16.40 -6.78 -1.77
CA VAL A 115 -15.36 -5.93 -1.19
C VAL A 115 -14.98 -6.48 0.18
N ALA A 116 -13.70 -6.80 0.37
CA ALA A 116 -13.17 -7.20 1.67
C ALA A 116 -13.35 -6.07 2.69
N ASP A 117 -13.52 -6.39 3.97
CA ASP A 117 -13.44 -5.36 5.01
C ASP A 117 -12.00 -4.83 5.07
N ARG A 118 -11.80 -3.50 5.11
CA ARG A 118 -10.46 -2.88 5.00
C ARG A 118 -10.23 -1.80 6.03
N VAL A 119 -9.00 -1.76 6.54
CA VAL A 119 -8.44 -0.64 7.31
C VAL A 119 -7.37 -0.02 6.43
N VAL A 120 -7.70 1.13 5.82
CA VAL A 120 -6.78 1.89 4.98
C VAL A 120 -5.94 2.80 5.86
N ILE A 121 -4.62 2.66 5.80
CA ILE A 121 -3.65 3.33 6.67
C ILE A 121 -2.73 4.16 5.79
N ILE A 122 -2.96 5.46 5.76
CA ILE A 122 -2.10 6.42 5.06
C ILE A 122 -1.22 7.13 6.08
N GLY A 123 0.08 7.24 5.83
CA GLY A 123 0.99 7.89 6.77
C GLY A 123 2.16 8.56 6.07
N GLY A 124 2.52 9.75 6.54
CA GLY A 124 3.57 10.52 5.88
C GLY A 124 3.74 11.91 6.42
N LYS A 125 4.70 12.63 5.83
CA LYS A 125 4.94 14.06 6.07
C LYS A 125 4.97 14.80 4.75
N ALA A 126 4.33 15.95 4.70
CA ALA A 126 4.51 16.95 3.64
C ALA A 126 5.64 17.92 4.01
N ALA A 127 6.31 18.49 3.01
CA ALA A 127 7.25 19.57 3.27
C ALA A 127 6.49 20.83 3.76
N PRO A 128 7.09 21.69 4.61
CA PRO A 128 6.36 22.81 5.24
C PRO A 128 5.67 23.76 4.26
N GLY A 129 6.34 24.06 3.13
CA GLY A 129 5.83 24.95 2.08
C GLY A 129 5.04 24.25 0.96
N TYR A 130 4.87 22.92 1.04
CA TYR A 130 4.17 22.18 -0.01
C TYR A 130 2.67 22.20 0.24
N TYR A 131 2.02 23.25 -0.25
CA TYR A 131 0.58 23.48 -0.05
C TYR A 131 -0.27 22.31 -0.54
N MET A 132 -0.14 21.88 -1.80
CA MET A 132 -0.95 20.79 -2.37
C MET A 132 -0.84 19.50 -1.55
N ALA A 133 0.38 19.11 -1.15
CA ALA A 133 0.58 17.94 -0.28
C ALA A 133 -0.11 18.07 1.09
N LYS A 134 -0.17 19.28 1.67
CA LYS A 134 -0.91 19.54 2.91
C LYS A 134 -2.42 19.52 2.69
N SER A 135 -2.91 20.02 1.55
CA SER A 135 -4.31 19.93 1.16
C SER A 135 -4.75 18.47 0.99
N ILE A 136 -3.90 17.62 0.41
CA ILE A 136 -4.15 16.16 0.34
C ILE A 136 -4.21 15.53 1.74
N ILE A 137 -3.33 15.92 2.67
CA ILE A 137 -3.41 15.45 4.07
C ILE A 137 -4.76 15.87 4.69
N LYS A 138 -5.18 17.12 4.50
CA LYS A 138 -6.46 17.62 5.01
C LYS A 138 -7.63 16.85 4.41
N LEU A 139 -7.61 16.58 3.10
CA LEU A 139 -8.62 15.75 2.43
C LEU A 139 -8.71 14.35 3.05
N ILE A 140 -7.58 13.67 3.24
CA ILE A 140 -7.56 12.33 3.83
C ILE A 140 -8.17 12.34 5.24
N ASN A 141 -7.86 13.34 6.06
CA ASN A 141 -8.42 13.44 7.42
C ASN A 141 -9.92 13.74 7.41
N ASN A 142 -10.39 14.60 6.51
CA ASN A 142 -11.82 14.89 6.37
C ASN A 142 -12.61 13.67 5.87
N VAL A 143 -12.09 12.93 4.89
CA VAL A 143 -12.69 11.66 4.43
C VAL A 143 -12.70 10.65 5.58
N ALA A 144 -11.61 10.56 6.35
CA ALA A 144 -11.53 9.66 7.50
C ALA A 144 -12.58 9.99 8.58
N GLU A 145 -12.83 11.27 8.86
CA GLU A 145 -13.83 11.71 9.82
C GLU A 145 -15.24 11.27 9.41
N VAL A 146 -15.59 11.41 8.12
CA VAL A 146 -16.89 10.97 7.61
C VAL A 146 -16.99 9.44 7.62
N VAL A 147 -16.03 8.74 7.01
CA VAL A 147 -16.04 7.28 6.87
C VAL A 147 -16.05 6.58 8.23
N ASN A 148 -15.22 7.03 9.18
CA ASN A 148 -15.08 6.33 10.46
C ASN A 148 -16.29 6.49 11.38
N ASN A 149 -17.08 7.56 11.20
CA ASN A 149 -18.25 7.89 12.03
C ASN A 149 -19.59 7.55 11.36
N ASP A 150 -19.63 7.07 10.12
CA ASP A 150 -20.86 6.61 9.47
C ASP A 150 -21.26 5.23 10.01
N PRO A 151 -22.42 5.10 10.70
CA PRO A 151 -22.86 3.83 11.29
C PRO A 151 -23.25 2.77 10.23
N GLU A 152 -23.59 3.17 9.00
CA GLU A 152 -23.87 2.23 7.91
C GLU A 152 -22.59 1.60 7.35
N ILE A 153 -21.45 2.29 7.48
CA ILE A 153 -20.14 1.75 7.11
C ILE A 153 -19.61 0.81 8.20
N GLY A 154 -19.74 1.20 9.46
CA GLY A 154 -19.31 0.38 10.60
C GLY A 154 -17.84 -0.03 10.52
N ASP A 155 -17.56 -1.33 10.63
CA ASP A 155 -16.21 -1.92 10.55
C ASP A 155 -15.84 -2.42 9.14
N ARG A 156 -16.71 -2.22 8.14
CA ARG A 156 -16.42 -2.62 6.76
C ARG A 156 -15.30 -1.80 6.14
N LEU A 157 -15.22 -0.52 6.49
CA LEU A 157 -14.19 0.38 6.02
C LEU A 157 -13.79 1.36 7.13
N LYS A 158 -12.49 1.40 7.43
CA LYS A 158 -11.89 2.45 8.27
C LYS A 158 -10.74 3.11 7.51
N LEU A 159 -10.62 4.43 7.66
CA LEU A 159 -9.49 5.20 7.13
C LEU A 159 -8.72 5.85 8.28
N VAL A 160 -7.42 5.60 8.35
CA VAL A 160 -6.53 6.11 9.39
C VAL A 160 -5.41 6.92 8.74
N PHE A 161 -5.32 8.20 9.08
CA PHE A 161 -4.11 8.98 8.81
C PHE A 161 -3.15 8.84 10.00
N PHE A 162 -2.06 8.08 9.84
CA PHE A 162 -1.11 7.84 10.92
C PHE A 162 -0.16 9.05 11.12
N PRO A 163 -0.24 9.77 12.25
CA PRO A 163 0.49 11.00 12.45
C PRO A 163 1.99 10.75 12.69
N ASN A 164 2.81 11.75 12.36
CA ASN A 164 4.25 11.77 12.64
C ASN A 164 4.99 10.47 12.26
N TYR A 165 4.67 9.93 11.08
CA TYR A 165 5.32 8.74 10.53
C TYR A 165 6.85 8.85 10.61
N ARG A 166 7.46 7.84 11.23
CA ARG A 166 8.89 7.75 11.53
C ARG A 166 9.35 6.29 11.53
N VAL A 167 10.64 6.06 11.72
CA VAL A 167 11.21 4.70 11.69
C VAL A 167 10.56 3.78 12.73
N SER A 168 10.36 4.25 13.97
CA SER A 168 9.73 3.44 15.02
C SER A 168 8.29 3.05 14.71
N SER A 169 7.50 3.91 14.06
CA SER A 169 6.15 3.52 13.63
C SER A 169 6.21 2.56 12.45
N MET A 170 7.17 2.74 11.52
CA MET A 170 7.34 1.84 10.37
C MET A 170 7.68 0.40 10.78
N GLU A 171 8.44 0.21 11.86
CA GLU A 171 8.76 -1.12 12.40
C GLU A 171 7.48 -1.90 12.79
N VAL A 172 6.49 -1.21 13.36
CA VAL A 172 5.19 -1.82 13.71
C VAL A 172 4.30 -1.98 12.46
N ILE A 173 4.24 -0.95 11.62
CA ILE A 173 3.38 -0.90 10.44
C ILE A 173 3.76 -1.97 9.41
N ALA A 174 5.06 -2.10 9.09
CA ALA A 174 5.53 -3.07 8.09
C ALA A 174 5.20 -4.52 8.47
N ALA A 175 5.35 -4.87 9.74
CA ALA A 175 5.07 -6.23 10.24
C ALA A 175 3.58 -6.59 10.14
N ALA A 176 2.69 -5.60 10.24
CA ALA A 176 1.25 -5.77 10.31
C ALA A 176 0.51 -5.58 8.98
N ALA A 177 1.17 -5.01 7.96
CA ALA A 177 0.54 -4.78 6.67
C ALA A 177 0.18 -6.10 5.96
N ASP A 178 -1.01 -6.12 5.37
CA ASP A 178 -1.46 -7.18 4.47
C ASP A 178 -1.19 -6.75 3.03
N LEU A 179 -1.59 -5.52 2.67
CA LEU A 179 -1.40 -4.92 1.35
C LEU A 179 -0.49 -3.69 1.44
N SER A 180 0.42 -3.55 0.48
CA SER A 180 1.39 -2.48 0.36
C SER A 180 1.13 -1.65 -0.90
N GLU A 181 0.77 -0.39 -0.72
CA GLU A 181 0.42 0.56 -1.77
C GLU A 181 1.66 1.22 -2.40
N GLN A 182 2.02 0.78 -3.60
CA GLN A 182 3.18 1.26 -4.36
C GLN A 182 2.76 1.90 -5.68
N ILE A 183 1.85 2.85 -5.55
CA ILE A 183 1.06 3.42 -6.65
C ILE A 183 1.60 4.72 -7.23
N SER A 184 2.92 4.94 -7.23
CA SER A 184 3.48 6.17 -7.82
C SER A 184 3.21 6.23 -9.33
N THR A 185 3.06 7.42 -9.94
CA THR A 185 2.96 7.54 -11.41
C THR A 185 4.19 6.92 -12.06
N ALA A 186 4.01 6.07 -13.08
CA ALA A 186 5.11 5.38 -13.71
C ALA A 186 6.19 6.34 -14.26
N GLY A 187 7.46 5.98 -14.05
CA GLY A 187 8.62 6.80 -14.42
C GLY A 187 8.98 7.89 -13.40
N LYS A 188 8.36 7.94 -12.21
CA LYS A 188 8.64 8.98 -11.19
C LYS A 188 9.33 8.45 -9.93
N GLU A 189 9.13 7.19 -9.55
CA GLU A 189 9.83 6.57 -8.43
C GLU A 189 11.14 5.93 -8.92
N ALA A 190 12.27 6.49 -8.52
CA ALA A 190 13.57 5.94 -8.92
C ALA A 190 13.85 4.53 -8.37
N SER A 191 13.29 4.18 -7.20
CA SER A 191 13.46 2.85 -6.60
C SER A 191 12.34 2.60 -5.58
N GLY A 192 12.35 3.34 -4.47
CA GLY A 192 11.48 3.06 -3.33
C GLY A 192 12.05 1.95 -2.45
N THR A 193 12.14 2.20 -1.15
CA THR A 193 12.65 1.23 -0.16
C THR A 193 11.58 0.77 0.84
N GLY A 194 10.39 1.38 0.77
CA GLY A 194 9.25 0.99 1.59
C GLY A 194 8.66 -0.35 1.14
N ASN A 195 8.46 -0.51 -0.17
CA ASN A 195 8.03 -1.74 -0.83
C ASN A 195 8.85 -2.96 -0.41
N MET A 196 10.18 -2.86 -0.41
CA MET A 196 11.07 -3.95 0.02
C MET A 196 10.82 -4.38 1.47
N LYS A 197 10.53 -3.44 2.38
CA LYS A 197 10.24 -3.78 3.79
C LYS A 197 8.92 -4.52 3.94
N PHE A 198 7.93 -4.13 3.14
CA PHE A 198 6.62 -4.77 3.12
C PHE A 198 6.69 -6.19 2.56
N MET A 199 7.39 -6.36 1.44
CA MET A 199 7.67 -7.67 0.85
C MET A 199 8.36 -8.61 1.86
N MET A 200 9.41 -8.13 2.54
CA MET A 200 10.12 -8.88 3.59
C MET A 200 9.25 -9.27 4.80
N ASN A 201 8.12 -8.61 5.02
CA ASN A 201 7.18 -8.88 6.11
C ASN A 201 5.88 -9.55 5.61
N GLY A 202 5.86 -10.06 4.38
CA GLY A 202 4.76 -10.83 3.82
C GLY A 202 3.55 -10.00 3.41
N ALA A 203 3.68 -8.69 3.20
CA ALA A 203 2.62 -7.92 2.56
C ALA A 203 2.67 -8.13 1.03
N LEU A 204 1.50 -8.31 0.41
CA LEU A 204 1.40 -8.31 -1.05
C LEU A 204 1.45 -6.86 -1.55
N THR A 205 1.92 -6.68 -2.79
CA THR A 205 2.05 -5.34 -3.37
C THR A 205 0.98 -5.11 -4.43
N VAL A 206 0.31 -3.96 -4.32
CA VAL A 206 -0.44 -3.36 -5.42
C VAL A 206 0.34 -2.13 -5.89
N GLY A 207 0.64 -2.04 -7.18
CA GLY A 207 1.54 -1.01 -7.65
C GLY A 207 1.62 -0.89 -9.16
N THR A 208 2.21 0.22 -9.58
CA THR A 208 2.50 0.52 -10.98
C THR A 208 3.81 -0.13 -11.42
N TYR A 209 4.00 -0.21 -12.74
CA TYR A 209 5.24 -0.64 -13.38
C TYR A 209 6.32 0.45 -13.26
N ASP A 210 6.84 0.66 -12.04
CA ASP A 210 7.76 1.76 -11.72
C ASP A 210 8.81 1.40 -10.65
N GLY A 211 10.00 1.98 -10.75
CA GLY A 211 11.09 1.81 -9.78
C GLY A 211 11.35 0.36 -9.37
N ALA A 212 11.51 0.12 -8.07
CA ALA A 212 11.76 -1.22 -7.54
C ALA A 212 10.52 -2.12 -7.52
N ASN A 213 9.34 -1.65 -7.95
CA ASN A 213 8.21 -2.57 -8.16
C ASN A 213 8.49 -3.54 -9.31
N ILE A 214 9.22 -3.11 -10.34
CA ILE A 214 9.63 -3.96 -11.46
C ILE A 214 10.51 -5.11 -10.94
N GLU A 215 11.52 -4.78 -10.15
CA GLU A 215 12.40 -5.78 -9.52
C GLU A 215 11.63 -6.73 -8.58
N ILE A 216 10.64 -6.22 -7.83
CA ILE A 216 9.80 -7.04 -6.95
C ILE A 216 8.92 -7.98 -7.77
N LEU A 217 8.28 -7.47 -8.83
CA LEU A 217 7.47 -8.25 -9.76
C LEU A 217 8.28 -9.39 -10.38
N GLU A 218 9.50 -9.10 -10.85
CA GLU A 218 10.42 -10.10 -11.39
C GLU A 218 10.81 -11.16 -10.34
N ALA A 219 11.10 -10.73 -9.11
CA ALA A 219 11.57 -11.63 -8.05
C ALA A 219 10.46 -12.56 -7.51
N VAL A 220 9.22 -12.07 -7.44
CA VAL A 220 8.09 -12.83 -6.87
C VAL A 220 7.22 -13.49 -7.93
N GLY A 221 7.29 -13.04 -9.18
CA GLY A 221 6.44 -13.48 -10.28
C GLY A 221 5.10 -12.75 -10.33
N GLU A 222 4.55 -12.61 -11.53
CA GLU A 222 3.32 -11.85 -11.81
C GLU A 222 2.13 -12.33 -10.98
N ASP A 223 2.00 -13.64 -10.75
CA ASP A 223 0.91 -14.19 -9.94
C ASP A 223 0.88 -13.65 -8.50
N ASN A 224 2.00 -13.12 -7.99
CA ASN A 224 2.16 -12.73 -6.58
C ASN A 224 2.23 -11.21 -6.39
N PHE A 225 1.86 -10.44 -7.40
CA PHE A 225 1.88 -8.97 -7.43
C PHE A 225 0.64 -8.44 -8.18
N PHE A 226 0.01 -7.39 -7.66
CA PHE A 226 -1.13 -6.74 -8.31
C PHE A 226 -0.64 -5.54 -9.12
N LEU A 227 -0.30 -5.77 -10.39
CA LEU A 227 0.16 -4.74 -11.31
C LEU A 227 -1.02 -4.01 -11.93
N PHE A 228 -0.95 -2.68 -12.01
CA PHE A 228 -1.97 -1.88 -12.69
C PHE A 228 -1.41 -0.58 -13.28
N GLY A 229 -2.26 0.08 -14.08
CA GLY A 229 -2.04 1.43 -14.56
C GLY A 229 -1.12 1.52 -15.77
N LEU A 230 -0.93 2.76 -16.22
CA LEU A 230 -0.10 3.11 -17.36
C LEU A 230 1.38 2.84 -17.08
N LYS A 231 2.10 2.41 -18.13
CA LYS A 231 3.56 2.37 -18.17
C LYS A 231 4.15 3.75 -18.42
N ALA A 232 5.45 3.89 -18.17
CA ALA A 232 6.15 5.17 -18.30
C ALA A 232 6.06 5.75 -19.73
N GLU A 233 6.10 4.89 -20.76
CA GLU A 233 5.97 5.30 -22.15
C GLU A 233 4.54 5.81 -22.44
N GLU A 234 3.52 5.11 -21.95
CA GLU A 234 2.11 5.47 -22.14
C GLU A 234 1.77 6.79 -21.41
N VAL A 235 2.35 7.02 -20.22
CA VAL A 235 2.25 8.32 -19.52
C VAL A 235 2.87 9.44 -20.36
N ALA A 236 4.01 9.19 -21.00
CA ALA A 236 4.69 10.18 -21.83
C ALA A 236 3.90 10.50 -23.11
N GLU A 237 3.30 9.48 -23.74
CA GLU A 237 2.46 9.63 -24.94
C GLU A 237 1.15 10.37 -24.66
N LEU A 238 0.58 10.17 -23.47
CA LEU A 238 -0.66 10.82 -23.06
C LEU A 238 -0.45 12.31 -22.73
N HIS A 239 0.78 12.71 -22.39
CA HIS A 239 1.10 14.09 -22.08
C HIS A 239 0.81 15.03 -23.26
N GLY A 240 0.07 16.12 -23.04
CA GLY A 240 -0.37 17.05 -24.10
C GLY A 240 -1.60 16.58 -24.89
N HIS A 241 -2.06 15.34 -24.66
CA HIS A 241 -3.31 14.79 -25.21
C HIS A 241 -4.30 14.35 -24.11
N TYR A 242 -3.90 14.46 -22.84
CA TYR A 242 -4.70 14.08 -21.68
C TYR A 242 -5.96 14.95 -21.58
N GLN A 243 -7.11 14.28 -21.45
CA GLN A 243 -8.43 14.90 -21.35
C GLN A 243 -9.13 14.35 -20.11
N PRO A 244 -8.84 14.90 -18.91
CA PRO A 244 -9.34 14.36 -17.63
C PRO A 244 -10.86 14.27 -17.59
N GLU A 245 -11.57 15.21 -18.22
CA GLU A 245 -13.03 15.22 -18.31
C GLU A 245 -13.58 13.96 -18.94
N LYS A 246 -12.92 13.43 -19.99
CA LYS A 246 -13.35 12.19 -20.66
C LYS A 246 -13.22 10.98 -19.76
N TYR A 247 -12.23 10.92 -18.88
CA TYR A 247 -12.12 9.81 -17.93
C TYR A 247 -13.28 9.84 -16.94
N VAL A 248 -13.67 11.04 -16.49
CA VAL A 248 -14.85 11.21 -15.63
C VAL A 248 -16.13 10.86 -16.42
N GLU A 249 -16.34 11.39 -17.62
CA GLU A 249 -17.54 11.13 -18.43
C GLU A 249 -17.78 9.64 -18.75
N ASN A 250 -16.71 8.84 -18.87
CA ASN A 250 -16.79 7.43 -19.26
C ASN A 250 -16.79 6.45 -18.07
N ASP A 251 -16.68 6.95 -16.83
CA ASP A 251 -16.58 6.11 -15.64
C ASP A 251 -17.56 6.59 -14.56
N SER A 252 -18.64 5.82 -14.35
CA SER A 252 -19.70 6.16 -13.38
C SER A 252 -19.21 6.17 -11.94
N ASP A 253 -18.24 5.32 -11.60
CA ASP A 253 -17.68 5.29 -10.25
C ASP A 253 -16.84 6.54 -10.00
N LEU A 254 -16.04 6.94 -10.99
CA LEU A 254 -15.26 8.16 -10.92
C LEU A 254 -16.15 9.41 -10.87
N GLN A 255 -17.25 9.45 -11.64
CA GLN A 255 -18.26 10.52 -11.54
C GLN A 255 -18.79 10.64 -10.13
N GLN A 256 -19.14 9.51 -9.51
CA GLN A 256 -19.69 9.50 -8.16
C GLN A 256 -18.67 10.00 -7.13
N VAL A 257 -17.40 9.60 -7.26
CA VAL A 257 -16.30 10.09 -6.41
C VAL A 257 -16.12 11.59 -6.56
N VAL A 258 -16.04 12.10 -7.79
CA VAL A 258 -15.91 13.53 -8.08
C VAL A 258 -17.11 14.32 -7.57
N GLN A 259 -18.33 13.78 -7.69
CA GLN A 259 -19.53 14.40 -7.15
C GLN A 259 -19.51 14.50 -5.63
N LEU A 260 -19.08 13.45 -4.92
CA LEU A 260 -18.95 13.49 -3.46
C LEU A 260 -17.90 14.52 -3.01
N LEU A 261 -16.79 14.64 -3.74
CA LEU A 261 -15.76 15.64 -3.46
C LEU A 261 -16.23 17.08 -3.71
N SER A 262 -16.94 17.32 -4.82
CA SER A 262 -17.36 18.67 -5.23
C SER A 262 -18.63 19.16 -4.51
N SER A 263 -19.48 18.26 -4.02
CA SER A 263 -20.74 18.60 -3.34
C SER A 263 -20.58 19.14 -1.91
N GLY A 264 -19.37 19.12 -1.35
CA GLY A 264 -19.13 19.51 0.03
C GLY A 264 -19.31 18.38 1.06
N HIS A 265 -19.52 17.13 0.61
CA HIS A 265 -19.78 15.98 1.49
C HIS A 265 -18.68 15.78 2.55
N PHE A 266 -17.43 16.05 2.18
CA PHE A 266 -16.27 15.92 3.07
C PHE A 266 -15.79 17.27 3.65
N ASN A 267 -16.50 18.37 3.42
CA ASN A 267 -16.07 19.70 3.85
C ASN A 267 -17.25 20.65 4.07
N ALA A 268 -18.33 20.14 4.69
CA ALA A 268 -19.54 20.92 4.94
C ALA A 268 -19.28 22.24 5.70
N CYS A 269 -18.28 22.28 6.58
CA CYS A 269 -17.89 23.47 7.34
C CYS A 269 -16.84 24.35 6.64
N GLU A 270 -16.22 23.86 5.56
CA GLU A 270 -15.18 24.55 4.79
C GLU A 270 -15.43 24.39 3.27
N PRO A 271 -16.56 24.88 2.72
CA PRO A 271 -16.85 24.74 1.29
C PRO A 271 -15.73 25.33 0.43
N GLY A 272 -15.39 24.64 -0.66
CA GLY A 272 -14.33 25.06 -1.58
C GLY A 272 -12.88 24.77 -1.14
N ILE A 273 -12.65 24.24 0.06
CA ILE A 273 -11.28 23.94 0.55
C ILE A 273 -10.51 22.92 -0.32
N PHE A 274 -11.24 22.12 -1.12
CA PHE A 274 -10.67 21.11 -2.01
C PHE A 274 -10.72 21.51 -3.49
N ASP A 275 -11.11 22.75 -3.81
CA ASP A 275 -11.20 23.23 -5.20
C ASP A 275 -9.83 23.17 -5.89
N ASP A 276 -8.74 23.49 -5.18
CA ASP A 276 -7.39 23.38 -5.73
C ASP A 276 -7.03 21.93 -6.11
N ILE A 277 -7.48 20.94 -5.33
CA ILE A 277 -7.27 19.52 -5.63
C ILE A 277 -8.09 19.12 -6.85
N LEU A 278 -9.37 19.52 -6.90
CA LEU A 278 -10.25 19.27 -8.05
C LEU A 278 -9.66 19.89 -9.32
N ASN A 279 -9.28 21.17 -9.27
CA ASN A 279 -8.67 21.90 -10.38
C ASN A 279 -7.37 21.23 -10.86
N ALA A 280 -6.56 20.70 -9.94
CA ALA A 280 -5.35 19.97 -10.31
C ALA A 280 -5.66 18.65 -11.05
N MET A 281 -6.67 17.88 -10.61
CA MET A 281 -7.04 16.63 -11.28
C MET A 281 -7.72 16.85 -12.64
N PHE A 282 -8.47 17.95 -12.79
CA PHE A 282 -9.09 18.37 -14.05
C PHE A 282 -8.15 19.16 -14.97
N ASN A 283 -6.89 19.38 -14.57
CA ASN A 283 -5.94 20.04 -15.43
C ASN A 283 -5.51 19.10 -16.58
N PRO A 284 -5.66 19.48 -17.86
CA PRO A 284 -5.12 18.72 -18.98
C PRO A 284 -3.61 18.50 -18.91
N ASP A 285 -2.90 19.33 -18.15
CA ASP A 285 -1.48 19.20 -17.87
C ASP A 285 -1.18 18.48 -16.53
N ASP A 286 -2.13 17.74 -15.92
CA ASP A 286 -1.88 16.93 -14.71
C ASP A 286 -0.72 15.95 -14.97
N PRO A 287 0.46 16.16 -14.36
CA PRO A 287 1.63 15.33 -14.64
C PRO A 287 1.53 13.94 -13.96
N TRP A 288 0.50 13.71 -13.14
CA TRP A 288 0.35 12.49 -12.34
C TRP A 288 -0.65 11.49 -12.93
N MET A 289 -1.41 11.91 -13.95
CA MET A 289 -2.40 11.11 -14.67
C MET A 289 -3.40 10.43 -13.72
N THR A 290 -3.88 11.19 -12.72
CA THR A 290 -4.61 10.63 -11.58
C THR A 290 -5.91 9.95 -12.01
N PHE A 291 -6.68 10.56 -12.92
CA PHE A 291 -7.92 9.95 -13.43
C PHE A 291 -7.65 8.85 -14.45
N ALA A 292 -6.55 8.92 -15.20
CA ALA A 292 -6.23 7.88 -16.18
C ALA A 292 -6.01 6.50 -15.54
N ASP A 293 -5.37 6.47 -14.36
CA ASP A 293 -5.10 5.23 -13.63
C ASP A 293 -6.24 4.80 -12.70
N PHE A 294 -7.30 5.60 -12.54
CA PHE A 294 -8.34 5.33 -11.54
C PHE A 294 -9.05 3.99 -11.78
N ARG A 295 -9.55 3.74 -12.99
CA ARG A 295 -10.26 2.50 -13.33
C ARG A 295 -9.39 1.27 -13.15
N ALA A 296 -8.17 1.30 -13.70
CA ALA A 296 -7.21 0.19 -13.56
C ALA A 296 -6.86 -0.07 -12.08
N TYR A 297 -6.77 0.98 -11.26
CA TYR A 297 -6.54 0.84 -9.83
C TYR A 297 -7.71 0.18 -9.10
N VAL A 298 -8.96 0.58 -9.41
CA VAL A 298 -10.18 -0.03 -8.85
C VAL A 298 -10.23 -1.53 -9.21
N GLU A 299 -10.00 -1.88 -10.47
CA GLU A 299 -9.98 -3.28 -10.93
C GLU A 299 -8.91 -4.12 -10.22
N ALA A 300 -7.71 -3.56 -9.99
CA ALA A 300 -6.67 -4.23 -9.23
C ALA A 300 -7.08 -4.42 -7.75
N GLN A 301 -7.75 -3.46 -7.15
CA GLN A 301 -8.26 -3.56 -5.78
C GLN A 301 -9.43 -4.54 -5.63
N GLU A 302 -10.23 -4.72 -6.67
CA GLU A 302 -11.23 -5.79 -6.74
C GLU A 302 -10.56 -7.16 -6.75
N GLN A 303 -9.50 -7.35 -7.54
CA GLN A 303 -8.71 -8.59 -7.53
C GLN A 303 -8.07 -8.86 -6.17
N VAL A 304 -7.56 -7.81 -5.51
CA VAL A 304 -7.07 -7.90 -4.12
C VAL A 304 -8.19 -8.38 -3.19
N SER A 305 -9.38 -7.78 -3.27
CA SER A 305 -10.52 -8.13 -2.43
C SER A 305 -10.99 -9.56 -2.66
N GLN A 306 -10.99 -10.02 -3.92
CA GLN A 306 -11.32 -11.41 -4.27
C GLN A 306 -10.30 -12.39 -3.70
N LEU A 307 -8.99 -12.12 -3.87
CA LEU A 307 -7.95 -12.99 -3.31
C LEU A 307 -8.00 -13.01 -1.78
N TRP A 308 -8.32 -11.89 -1.15
CA TRP A 308 -8.43 -11.81 0.32
C TRP A 308 -9.50 -12.76 0.87
N GLN A 309 -10.55 -13.10 0.11
CA GLN A 309 -11.52 -14.12 0.54
C GLN A 309 -10.91 -15.53 0.59
N ASP A 310 -9.90 -15.82 -0.24
CA ASP A 310 -9.11 -17.05 -0.20
C ASP A 310 -7.84 -16.87 0.66
N GLN A 311 -8.03 -16.97 1.97
CA GLN A 311 -6.96 -16.83 2.96
C GLN A 311 -5.81 -17.83 2.78
N GLN A 312 -6.09 -19.02 2.23
CA GLN A 312 -5.06 -20.01 1.95
C GLN A 312 -4.15 -19.50 0.82
N SER A 313 -4.73 -19.10 -0.31
CA SER A 313 -3.97 -18.54 -1.43
C SER A 313 -3.24 -17.26 -1.02
N TRP A 314 -3.90 -16.34 -0.30
CA TRP A 314 -3.25 -15.13 0.22
C TRP A 314 -1.99 -15.44 1.05
N THR A 315 -2.10 -16.39 1.97
CA THR A 315 -0.99 -16.78 2.85
C THR A 315 0.17 -17.39 2.06
N ARG A 316 -0.12 -18.21 1.06
CA ARG A 316 0.90 -18.76 0.17
C ARG A 316 1.65 -17.65 -0.56
N LYS A 317 0.94 -16.67 -1.14
CA LYS A 317 1.56 -15.52 -1.81
C LYS A 317 2.36 -14.64 -0.85
N SER A 318 1.90 -14.49 0.40
CA SER A 318 2.58 -13.77 1.48
C SER A 318 3.94 -14.40 1.83
N ILE A 319 3.97 -15.73 1.98
CA ILE A 319 5.19 -16.51 2.22
C ILE A 319 6.15 -16.37 1.02
N LEU A 320 5.64 -16.51 -0.20
CA LEU A 320 6.45 -16.40 -1.43
C LEU A 320 7.07 -15.00 -1.58
N ASN A 321 6.33 -13.93 -1.26
CA ASN A 321 6.87 -12.56 -1.23
C ASN A 321 8.05 -12.46 -0.26
N THR A 322 7.93 -13.00 0.96
CA THR A 322 9.04 -13.00 1.92
C THR A 322 10.21 -13.84 1.43
N ALA A 323 9.94 -15.04 0.90
CA ALA A 323 10.94 -15.97 0.40
C ALA A 323 11.74 -15.42 -0.78
N SER A 324 11.11 -14.61 -1.63
CA SER A 324 11.75 -13.97 -2.79
C SER A 324 12.43 -12.63 -2.46
N SER A 325 12.44 -12.19 -1.20
CA SER A 325 12.94 -10.85 -0.84
C SER A 325 14.47 -10.73 -0.70
N GLY A 326 15.20 -11.84 -0.87
CA GLY A 326 16.65 -11.92 -0.65
C GLY A 326 17.48 -10.90 -1.43
N PHE A 327 17.14 -10.69 -2.72
CA PHE A 327 17.81 -9.74 -3.61
C PHE A 327 17.83 -8.31 -3.05
N PHE A 328 16.80 -7.93 -2.30
CA PHE A 328 16.64 -6.58 -1.77
C PHE A 328 17.46 -6.32 -0.51
N SER A 329 18.38 -7.20 -0.10
CA SER A 329 19.28 -6.94 1.02
C SER A 329 20.23 -5.77 0.73
N THR A 330 20.46 -4.89 1.71
CA THR A 330 21.52 -3.89 1.62
C THR A 330 22.92 -4.50 1.58
N ASP A 331 23.10 -5.72 2.08
CA ASP A 331 24.41 -6.37 2.08
C ASP A 331 24.88 -6.68 0.66
N ARG A 332 23.96 -7.15 -0.19
CA ARG A 332 24.20 -7.29 -1.63
C ARG A 332 24.58 -5.95 -2.24
N THR A 333 23.82 -4.88 -1.97
CA THR A 333 24.16 -3.54 -2.46
C THR A 333 25.57 -3.14 -2.04
N MET A 334 25.94 -3.31 -0.77
CA MET A 334 27.28 -2.97 -0.28
C MET A 334 28.37 -3.82 -0.95
N ALA A 335 28.12 -5.11 -1.18
CA ALA A 335 29.04 -6.00 -1.86
C ALA A 335 29.27 -5.57 -3.32
N GLU A 336 28.21 -5.20 -4.05
CA GLU A 336 28.31 -4.68 -5.41
C GLU A 336 29.02 -3.33 -5.46
N TYR A 337 28.68 -2.39 -4.56
CA TYR A 337 29.40 -1.11 -4.45
C TYR A 337 30.89 -1.33 -4.17
N ASN A 338 31.23 -2.27 -3.28
CA ASN A 338 32.62 -2.59 -3.01
C ASN A 338 33.32 -3.22 -4.23
N ARG A 339 32.66 -4.20 -4.87
CA ARG A 339 33.18 -4.90 -6.04
C ARG A 339 33.39 -3.96 -7.21
N ASP A 340 32.47 -3.03 -7.47
CA ASP A 340 32.42 -2.28 -8.72
C ASP A 340 32.99 -0.85 -8.60
N ILE A 341 32.84 -0.21 -7.43
CA ILE A 341 33.16 1.22 -7.23
C ILE A 341 34.28 1.41 -6.20
N TRP A 342 34.07 1.00 -4.94
CA TRP A 342 34.98 1.40 -3.86
C TRP A 342 36.30 0.63 -3.83
N LYS A 343 36.29 -0.65 -4.26
CA LYS A 343 37.46 -1.53 -4.29
C LYS A 343 38.19 -1.59 -2.94
N LEU A 344 37.45 -1.60 -1.83
CA LEU A 344 38.01 -1.72 -0.49
C LEU A 344 38.55 -3.14 -0.29
N VAL A 345 39.72 -3.21 0.35
CA VAL A 345 40.50 -4.44 0.63
C VAL A 345 39.98 -5.16 1.85
#